data_AF-A0A5P8W9I8-F1
#
_entry.id   AF-A0A5P8W9I8-F1
#
_cell.length_a   1.000
_cell.length_b   1.000
_cell.length_c   1.000
_cell.angle_alpha   90.00
_cell.angle_beta   90.00
_cell.angle_gamma   90.00
#
_symmetry.space_group_name_H-M   'P 1'
#
loop_
_entity.id
_entity.type
_entity.pdbx_description
1 polymer ?
#
loop_
_entity_poly.entity_id
_entity_poly.type
_entity_poly.pdbx_seq_one_letter_code
_entity_poly.pdbx_strand_id
1 'polypeptide(L)'
;MIRVSQEHLQTIRTHAESTYPEESCGMILGYLANGVKVVVEVIPTENAWNTEAAAEFAGERTAESKRRQYAIAPEVMFKTQREARDKSLNIIGIFHSHPDHPAIPSECDRLYAWQGYSYIIVSVQNGKAGELQSWSLDEHHQFQAEAIENII
;
A
#
# COMPACT_ATOMS: atom_id res chain seq x y z
N MET A 1 6.36 9.95 -9.78
CA MET A 1 6.05 8.92 -10.81
C MET A 1 6.63 7.61 -10.32
N ILE A 2 5.89 6.52 -10.52
CA ILE A 2 6.31 5.16 -10.16
C ILE A 2 6.21 4.24 -11.38
N ARG A 3 7.23 3.41 -11.57
CA ARG A 3 7.31 2.39 -12.62
C ARG A 3 6.96 1.04 -12.05
N VAL A 4 5.91 0.42 -12.58
CA VAL A 4 5.33 -0.82 -12.06
C VAL A 4 5.08 -1.79 -13.21
N SER A 5 5.41 -3.07 -13.06
CA SER A 5 5.10 -4.07 -14.09
C SER A 5 3.63 -4.48 -14.03
N GLN A 6 3.12 -5.05 -15.13
CA GLN A 6 1.75 -5.61 -15.13
C GLN A 6 1.60 -6.76 -14.13
N GLU A 7 2.64 -7.58 -13.94
CA GLU A 7 2.65 -8.65 -12.95
C GLU A 7 2.48 -8.10 -11.53
N HIS A 8 3.21 -7.04 -11.18
CA HIS A 8 3.07 -6.38 -9.88
C HIS A 8 1.65 -5.83 -9.67
N LEU A 9 1.10 -5.14 -10.67
CA LEU A 9 -0.28 -4.63 -10.58
C LEU A 9 -1.30 -5.76 -10.45
N GLN A 10 -1.08 -6.89 -11.13
CA GLN A 10 -1.96 -8.05 -11.01
C GLN A 10 -1.87 -8.69 -9.63
N THR A 11 -0.66 -8.81 -9.06
CA THR A 11 -0.47 -9.30 -7.68
C THR A 11 -1.22 -8.44 -6.68
N ILE A 12 -1.13 -7.10 -6.79
CA ILE A 12 -1.88 -6.16 -5.95
C ILE A 12 -3.39 -6.40 -6.09
N ARG A 13 -3.91 -6.47 -7.33
CA ARG A 13 -5.35 -6.69 -7.58
C ARG A 13 -5.83 -8.02 -7.02
N THR A 14 -5.11 -9.11 -7.30
CA THR A 14 -5.47 -10.44 -6.81
C THR A 14 -5.51 -10.48 -5.29
N HIS A 15 -4.54 -9.87 -4.61
CA HIS A 15 -4.52 -9.78 -3.14
C HIS A 15 -5.70 -8.96 -2.59
N ALA A 16 -6.03 -7.86 -3.27
CA ALA A 16 -7.17 -7.03 -2.92
C ALA A 16 -8.51 -7.80 -3.04
N GLU A 17 -8.67 -8.59 -4.11
CA GLU A 17 -9.86 -9.44 -4.28
C GLU A 17 -9.93 -10.57 -3.25
N SER A 18 -8.81 -11.22 -2.91
CA SER A 18 -8.79 -12.33 -1.95
C SER A 18 -9.02 -11.90 -0.50
N THR A 19 -8.78 -10.62 -0.19
CA THR A 19 -8.93 -10.07 1.17
C THR A 19 -10.31 -9.46 1.40
N TYR A 20 -11.09 -9.23 0.33
CA TYR A 20 -12.44 -8.69 0.44
C TYR A 20 -13.32 -9.56 1.37
N PRO A 21 -14.10 -8.97 2.30
CA PRO A 21 -14.47 -7.56 2.40
C PRO A 21 -13.56 -6.68 3.28
N GLU A 22 -12.42 -7.20 3.73
CA GLU A 22 -11.43 -6.43 4.49
C GLU A 22 -10.51 -5.63 3.56
N GLU A 23 -9.86 -4.60 4.08
CA GLU A 23 -8.77 -3.93 3.36
C GLU A 23 -7.56 -4.87 3.28
N SER A 24 -7.03 -5.01 2.07
CA SER A 24 -5.73 -5.62 1.83
C SER A 24 -4.63 -4.59 2.06
N CYS A 25 -3.44 -5.06 2.41
CA CYS A 25 -2.26 -4.21 2.45
C CYS A 25 -1.00 -4.99 2.06
N GLY A 26 0.06 -4.26 1.75
CA GLY A 26 1.38 -4.81 1.54
C GLY A 26 2.44 -3.77 1.20
N MET A 27 3.66 -4.23 0.97
CA MET A 27 4.82 -3.39 0.75
C MET A 27 5.29 -3.44 -0.69
N ILE A 28 5.84 -2.33 -1.16
CA ILE A 28 6.43 -2.18 -2.48
C ILE A 28 7.93 -2.01 -2.31
N LEU A 29 8.71 -2.96 -2.84
CA LEU A 29 10.16 -2.91 -2.85
C LEU A 29 10.69 -2.43 -4.19
N GLY A 30 11.76 -1.66 -4.14
CA GLY A 30 12.38 -1.11 -5.34
C GLY A 30 13.50 -0.16 -5.03
N TYR A 31 13.77 0.72 -5.98
CA TYR A 31 14.81 1.74 -5.85
C TYR A 31 14.41 3.04 -6.55
N LEU A 32 15.11 4.11 -6.21
CA LEU A 32 14.97 5.41 -6.87
C LEU A 32 16.06 5.55 -7.94
N ALA A 33 15.67 5.75 -9.19
CA ALA A 33 16.59 6.01 -10.30
C ALA A 33 16.20 7.31 -11.00
N ASN A 34 17.11 8.29 -11.01
CA ASN A 34 16.90 9.60 -11.65
C ASN A 34 15.59 10.30 -11.23
N GLY A 35 15.23 10.20 -9.94
CA GLY A 35 13.99 10.77 -9.41
C GLY A 35 12.72 9.96 -9.70
N VAL A 36 12.83 8.78 -10.31
CA VAL A 36 11.71 7.88 -10.60
C VAL A 36 11.78 6.64 -9.70
N LYS A 37 10.67 6.30 -9.05
CA LYS A 37 10.56 5.08 -8.24
C LYS A 37 10.36 3.87 -9.17
N VAL A 38 11.22 2.86 -9.06
CA VAL A 38 11.15 1.64 -9.87
C VAL A 38 10.82 0.45 -8.98
N VAL A 39 9.67 -0.17 -9.21
CA VAL A 39 9.23 -1.35 -8.46
C VAL A 39 9.94 -2.58 -8.98
N VAL A 40 10.51 -3.35 -8.05
CA VAL A 40 11.18 -4.62 -8.31
C VAL A 40 10.39 -5.79 -7.73
N GLU A 41 9.70 -5.60 -6.61
CA GLU A 41 8.93 -6.65 -5.95
C GLU A 41 7.75 -6.05 -5.19
N VAL A 42 6.64 -6.78 -5.15
CA VAL A 42 5.46 -6.45 -4.34
C VAL A 42 5.24 -7.58 -3.36
N ILE A 43 5.09 -7.24 -2.08
CA ILE A 43 4.95 -8.19 -0.98
C ILE A 43 3.58 -7.97 -0.32
N PRO A 44 2.56 -8.78 -0.69
CA PRO A 44 1.31 -8.85 0.04
C PRO A 44 1.51 -9.22 1.50
N THR A 45 0.76 -8.60 2.41
CA THR A 45 0.75 -8.95 3.82
C THR A 45 -0.67 -9.16 4.32
N GLU A 46 -0.79 -9.80 5.48
CA GLU A 46 -2.06 -9.84 6.21
C GLU A 46 -2.38 -8.47 6.80
N ASN A 47 -3.67 -8.15 6.90
CA ASN A 47 -4.14 -6.98 7.62
C ASN A 47 -4.10 -7.25 9.14
N ALA A 48 -3.10 -6.68 9.80
CA ALA A 48 -2.85 -6.80 11.23
C ALA A 48 -3.68 -5.80 12.08
N TRP A 49 -4.73 -5.20 11.51
CA TRP A 49 -5.61 -4.26 12.20
C TRP A 49 -6.40 -4.92 13.34
N ASN A 50 -5.82 -4.93 14.53
CA ASN A 50 -6.32 -5.44 15.82
C ASN A 50 -5.14 -5.80 16.74
N THR A 51 -3.93 -5.92 16.19
CA THR A 51 -2.70 -6.19 16.91
C THR A 51 -2.21 -4.97 17.71
N GLU A 52 -1.21 -5.17 18.56
CA GLU A 52 -0.48 -4.11 19.26
C GLU A 52 0.05 -3.05 18.29
N ALA A 53 0.37 -3.43 17.04
CA ALA A 53 0.76 -2.50 15.99
C ALA A 53 -0.29 -1.44 15.70
N ALA A 54 -1.56 -1.85 15.66
CA ALA A 54 -2.67 -0.93 15.46
C ALA A 54 -2.98 -0.12 16.71
N ALA A 55 -2.32 -0.43 17.84
CA ALA A 55 -2.66 0.19 19.11
C ALA A 55 -2.26 1.65 19.21
N GLU A 56 -1.31 2.08 18.38
CA GLU A 56 -0.86 3.46 18.30
C GLU A 56 -1.70 4.31 17.32
N PHE A 57 -2.57 3.68 16.53
CA PHE A 57 -3.46 4.40 15.60
C PHE A 57 -4.78 4.78 16.30
N ALA A 58 -5.22 6.01 16.05
CA ALA A 58 -6.55 6.47 16.40
C ALA A 58 -7.58 5.76 15.50
N GLY A 59 -8.38 4.85 16.07
CA GLY A 59 -9.40 4.10 15.35
C GLY A 59 -10.12 3.07 16.22
N GLU A 60 -11.35 2.71 15.82
CA GLU A 60 -12.06 1.59 16.43
C GLU A 60 -11.37 0.26 16.11
N ARG A 61 -11.35 -0.65 17.08
CA ARG A 61 -10.69 -1.97 16.98
C ARG A 61 -11.72 -3.09 16.95
N THR A 62 -12.58 -3.05 15.95
CA THR A 62 -13.65 -4.03 15.75
C THR A 62 -13.34 -4.91 14.54
N ALA A 63 -14.03 -6.03 14.38
CA ALA A 63 -13.91 -6.80 13.13
C ALA A 63 -14.37 -5.98 11.91
N GLU A 64 -15.29 -5.02 12.11
CA GLU A 64 -15.77 -4.14 11.05
C GLU A 64 -14.77 -3.05 10.65
N SER A 65 -13.87 -2.64 11.56
CA SER A 65 -12.87 -1.62 11.25
C SER A 65 -11.82 -2.13 10.24
N LYS A 66 -11.57 -3.44 10.16
CA LYS A 66 -10.70 -4.04 9.13
C LYS A 66 -11.16 -3.79 7.71
N ARG A 67 -12.43 -3.43 7.51
CA ARG A 67 -12.99 -3.08 6.19
C ARG A 67 -12.62 -1.68 5.71
N ARG A 68 -12.08 -0.83 6.60
CA ARG A 68 -11.77 0.58 6.31
C ARG A 68 -10.40 1.02 6.81
N GLN A 69 -9.66 0.10 7.43
CA GLN A 69 -8.39 0.37 8.07
C GLN A 69 -7.49 -0.86 7.92
N TYR A 70 -6.21 -0.60 7.66
CA TYR A 70 -5.19 -1.62 7.59
C TYR A 70 -4.01 -1.29 8.51
N ALA A 71 -3.32 -2.34 8.95
CA ALA A 71 -2.03 -2.22 9.60
C ALA A 71 -1.09 -3.32 9.11
N ILE A 72 0.17 -2.96 8.89
CA ILE A 72 1.24 -3.92 8.63
C ILE A 72 1.96 -4.15 9.95
N ALA A 73 2.08 -5.42 10.37
CA ALA A 73 2.72 -5.75 11.64
C ALA A 73 4.21 -5.31 11.64
N PRO A 74 4.73 -4.70 12.73
CA PRO A 74 6.10 -4.20 12.82
C PRO A 74 7.15 -5.26 12.55
N GLU A 75 6.91 -6.50 13.00
CA GLU A 75 7.79 -7.64 12.75
C GLU A 75 7.86 -7.99 11.26
N VAL A 76 6.75 -7.86 10.53
CA VAL A 76 6.69 -8.08 9.08
C VAL A 76 7.43 -6.95 8.37
N MET A 77 7.18 -5.70 8.76
CA MET A 77 7.89 -4.55 8.19
C MET A 77 9.41 -4.62 8.41
N PHE A 78 9.84 -4.95 9.63
CA PHE A 78 11.25 -5.10 9.96
C PHE A 78 11.91 -6.25 9.19
N LYS A 79 11.23 -7.39 9.09
CA LYS A 79 11.70 -8.53 8.30
C LYS A 79 11.86 -8.14 6.83
N THR A 80 10.85 -7.53 6.23
CA THR A 80 10.89 -7.08 4.83
C THR A 80 11.96 -6.02 4.60
N GLN A 81 12.16 -5.10 5.54
CA GLN A 81 13.24 -4.12 5.45
C GLN A 81 14.62 -4.80 5.44
N ARG A 82 14.83 -5.83 6.25
CA ARG A 82 16.09 -6.60 6.24
C ARG A 82 16.29 -7.33 4.91
N GLU A 83 15.28 -8.04 4.44
CA GLU A 83 15.33 -8.76 3.16
C GLU A 83 15.55 -7.82 1.97
N ALA A 84 14.95 -6.63 1.99
CA ALA A 84 15.17 -5.60 0.99
C ALA A 84 16.65 -5.16 0.96
N ARG A 85 17.26 -4.92 2.13
CA ARG A 85 18.68 -4.56 2.21
C ARG A 85 19.60 -5.63 1.65
N ASP A 86 19.32 -6.91 1.94
CA ASP A 86 20.11 -8.03 1.42
C ASP A 86 20.05 -8.10 -0.13
N LYS A 87 18.94 -7.63 -0.72
CA LYS A 87 18.74 -7.49 -2.17
C LYS A 87 19.18 -6.14 -2.74
N SER A 88 19.77 -5.25 -1.94
CA SER A 88 20.06 -3.84 -2.31
C SER A 88 18.83 -3.04 -2.77
N LEU A 89 17.66 -3.38 -2.23
CA LEU A 89 16.38 -2.71 -2.44
C LEU A 89 15.97 -1.91 -1.21
N ASN A 90 15.00 -1.02 -1.39
CA ASN A 90 14.35 -0.28 -0.32
C ASN A 90 12.84 -0.49 -0.39
N ILE A 91 12.17 -0.29 0.74
CA ILE A 91 10.71 -0.10 0.74
C ILE A 91 10.47 1.30 0.16
N ILE A 92 9.86 1.36 -1.02
CA ILE A 92 9.58 2.61 -1.75
C ILE A 92 8.10 2.98 -1.70
N GLY A 93 7.27 2.15 -1.08
CA GLY A 93 5.85 2.39 -0.99
C GLY A 93 5.08 1.30 -0.25
N ILE A 94 3.81 1.58 -0.08
CA ILE A 94 2.79 0.68 0.46
C ILE A 94 1.69 0.59 -0.57
N PHE A 95 1.03 -0.56 -0.65
CA PHE A 95 -0.25 -0.64 -1.33
C PHE A 95 -1.34 -1.10 -0.37
N HIS A 96 -2.57 -0.70 -0.62
CA HIS A 96 -3.74 -1.20 0.09
C HIS A 96 -4.98 -1.15 -0.81
N SER A 97 -6.09 -1.72 -0.34
CA SER A 97 -7.36 -1.68 -1.06
C SER A 97 -8.46 -1.02 -0.26
N HIS A 98 -9.40 -0.41 -0.98
CA HIS A 98 -10.61 0.20 -0.45
C HIS A 98 -11.84 -0.63 -0.89
N PRO A 99 -12.40 -1.46 -0.01
CA PRO A 99 -13.64 -2.19 -0.25
C PRO A 99 -14.82 -1.21 -0.42
N ASP A 100 -15.54 -1.34 -1.54
CA ASP A 100 -16.72 -0.54 -1.91
C ASP A 100 -16.51 0.98 -1.91
N HIS A 101 -15.25 1.42 -1.96
CA HIS A 101 -14.83 2.82 -1.95
C HIS A 101 -13.84 3.12 -3.09
N PRO A 102 -13.75 4.38 -3.57
CA PRO A 102 -12.84 4.74 -4.66
C PRO A 102 -11.37 4.64 -4.24
N ALA A 103 -10.48 4.55 -5.23
CA ALA A 103 -9.02 4.48 -5.05
C ALA A 103 -8.38 5.84 -4.69
N ILE A 104 -9.00 6.56 -3.75
CA ILE A 104 -8.60 7.89 -3.28
C ILE A 104 -8.24 7.76 -1.80
N PRO A 105 -7.08 8.28 -1.35
CA PRO A 105 -6.66 8.18 0.04
C PRO A 105 -7.63 8.92 0.96
N SER A 106 -7.89 8.32 2.12
CA SER A 106 -8.61 8.95 3.22
C SER A 106 -7.71 9.88 4.04
N GLU A 107 -8.30 10.63 4.97
CA GLU A 107 -7.52 11.41 5.93
C GLU A 107 -6.69 10.51 6.87
N CYS A 108 -7.20 9.33 7.20
CA CYS A 108 -6.47 8.34 8.01
C CYS A 108 -5.18 7.92 7.30
N ASP A 109 -5.27 7.61 6.00
CA ASP A 109 -4.10 7.26 5.19
C ASP A 109 -3.06 8.38 5.18
N ARG A 110 -3.52 9.64 5.13
CA ARG A 110 -2.64 10.79 5.10
C ARG A 110 -1.88 10.95 6.41
N LEU A 111 -2.56 10.82 7.55
CA LEU A 111 -1.98 10.99 8.88
C LEU A 111 -0.84 9.99 9.18
N TYR A 112 -0.94 8.77 8.65
CA TYR A 112 0.04 7.71 8.89
C TYR A 112 0.98 7.46 7.70
N ALA A 113 0.90 8.27 6.65
CA ALA A 113 1.76 8.15 5.49
C ALA A 113 3.16 8.75 5.71
N TRP A 114 4.15 8.10 5.12
CA TRP A 114 5.53 8.55 5.10
C TRP A 114 5.84 9.32 3.83
N GLN A 115 6.58 10.42 3.99
CA GLN A 115 7.08 11.19 2.86
C GLN A 115 8.04 10.35 2.01
N GLY A 116 8.03 10.57 0.70
CA GLY A 116 8.86 9.85 -0.28
C GLY A 116 8.29 8.49 -0.72
N TYR A 117 7.32 7.93 0.00
CA TYR A 117 6.70 6.66 -0.35
C TYR A 117 5.64 6.86 -1.44
N SER A 118 5.43 5.82 -2.26
CA SER A 118 4.23 5.67 -3.09
C SER A 118 3.14 4.91 -2.34
N TYR A 119 1.90 5.33 -2.53
CA TYR A 119 0.71 4.69 -2.00
C TYR A 119 -0.16 4.23 -3.16
N ILE A 120 -0.08 2.95 -3.51
CA ILE A 120 -0.96 2.38 -4.54
C ILE A 120 -2.25 1.92 -3.88
N ILE A 121 -3.38 2.49 -4.30
CA ILE A 121 -4.69 2.19 -3.75
C ILE A 121 -5.52 1.50 -4.84
N VAL A 122 -6.17 0.40 -4.47
CA VAL A 122 -7.08 -0.33 -5.35
C VAL A 122 -8.51 -0.25 -4.83
N SER A 123 -9.43 0.25 -5.66
CA SER A 123 -10.85 0.13 -5.38
C SER A 123 -11.31 -1.31 -5.61
N VAL A 124 -11.99 -1.91 -4.65
CA VAL A 124 -12.56 -3.26 -4.79
C VAL A 124 -14.07 -3.17 -4.61
N GLN A 125 -14.81 -3.30 -5.71
CA GLN A 125 -16.26 -3.16 -5.71
C GLN A 125 -16.89 -4.55 -5.78
N ASN A 126 -17.71 -4.92 -4.78
CA ASN A 126 -18.33 -6.25 -4.73
C ASN A 126 -17.33 -7.41 -4.91
N GLY A 127 -16.15 -7.31 -4.30
CA GLY A 127 -15.09 -8.31 -4.39
C GLY A 127 -14.34 -8.36 -5.73
N LYS A 128 -14.47 -7.34 -6.58
CA LYS A 128 -13.73 -7.21 -7.84
C LYS A 128 -12.85 -5.97 -7.84
N ALA A 129 -11.56 -6.16 -8.14
CA ALA A 129 -10.61 -5.08 -8.25
C ALA A 129 -10.93 -4.22 -9.48
N GLY A 130 -11.13 -2.92 -9.26
CA GLY A 130 -11.44 -1.93 -10.28
C GLY A 130 -10.27 -0.96 -10.47
N GLU A 131 -10.56 0.32 -10.26
CA GLU A 131 -9.58 1.40 -10.40
C GLU A 131 -8.39 1.21 -9.46
N LEU A 132 -7.20 1.52 -9.98
CA LEU A 132 -5.94 1.50 -9.26
C LEU A 132 -5.23 2.82 -9.52
N GLN A 133 -4.89 3.53 -8.45
CA GLN A 133 -4.23 4.83 -8.52
C GLN A 133 -3.02 4.85 -7.58
N SER A 134 -2.00 5.64 -7.91
CA SER A 134 -0.85 5.87 -7.03
C SER A 134 -0.90 7.29 -6.50
N TRP A 135 -0.47 7.45 -5.25
CA TRP A 135 -0.44 8.72 -4.54
C TRP A 135 0.91 8.90 -3.85
N SER A 136 1.36 10.13 -3.71
CA SER A 136 2.56 10.45 -2.93
C SER A 136 2.35 11.74 -2.15
N LEU A 137 2.90 11.82 -0.94
CA LEU A 137 2.87 13.06 -0.16
C LEU A 137 3.81 14.09 -0.77
N ASP A 138 3.34 15.33 -0.86
CA ASP A 138 4.18 16.51 -1.11
C ASP A 138 4.86 17.03 0.18
N GLU A 139 5.60 18.13 0.05
CA GLU A 139 6.30 18.79 1.15
C GLU A 139 5.36 19.33 2.25
N HIS A 140 4.08 19.55 1.91
CA HIS A 140 3.04 20.00 2.83
C HIS A 140 2.21 18.85 3.42
N HIS A 141 2.69 17.60 3.23
CA HIS A 141 2.03 16.41 3.73
C HIS A 141 0.59 16.27 3.17
N GLN A 142 0.41 16.65 1.90
CA GLN A 142 -0.81 16.45 1.13
C GLN A 142 -0.58 15.40 0.04
N PHE A 143 -1.56 14.53 -0.17
CA PHE A 143 -1.48 13.56 -1.25
C PHE A 143 -1.65 14.23 -2.61
N GLN A 144 -0.72 13.92 -3.50
CA GLN A 144 -0.78 14.26 -4.91
C GLN A 144 -0.89 12.99 -5.73
N ALA A 145 -1.70 13.03 -6.78
CA ALA A 145 -1.80 11.93 -7.73
C ALA A 145 -0.43 11.68 -8.36
N GLU A 146 0.02 10.43 -8.32
CA GLU A 146 1.28 10.00 -8.88
C GLU A 146 1.04 9.16 -10.13
N ALA A 147 1.64 9.56 -11.25
CA ALA A 147 1.57 8.79 -12.48
C ALA A 147 2.22 7.40 -12.32
N ILE A 148 1.49 6.37 -12.74
CA ILE A 148 1.97 4.99 -12.87
C ILE A 148 2.41 4.79 -14.32
N GLU A 149 3.67 4.42 -14.51
CA GLU A 149 4.24 4.03 -15.80
C GLU A 149 4.39 2.50 -15.83
N ASN A 150 3.73 1.84 -16.78
CA ASN A 150 3.83 0.40 -16.93
C ASN A 150 5.16 0.03 -17.57
N ILE A 151 5.94 -0.83 -16.90
CA ILE A 151 7.15 -1.43 -17.46
C ILE A 151 6.85 -2.84 -17.96
N ILE A 152 7.46 -3.20 -19.09
CA ILE A 152 7.35 -4.51 -19.75
C ILE A 152 8.24 -5.51 -19.05
#